data_AF-A0AA88KTX4-F1
#
_entry.id   AF-A0AA88KTX4-F1
#
_cell.length_a   1.000
_cell.length_b   1.000
_cell.length_c   1.000
_cell.angle_alpha   90.00
_cell.angle_beta   90.00
_cell.angle_gamma   90.00
#
_symmetry.space_group_name_H-M   'P 1'
#
loop_
_entity.id
_entity.type
_entity.pdbx_description
1 polymer ?
#
loop_
_entity_poly.entity_id
_entity_poly.type
_entity_poly.pdbx_seq_one_letter_code
_entity_poly.pdbx_strand_id
1 'polypeptide(L)'
;MNCYFSESWVDFPTYCEGPIMNFIAFKGPQDKRYNASYNADSVFTPEIAMERAKSFKIKNLDTGELEEAKIGLWIDLTNVVDGKRYRSSVITSKGVEFAKILCKGFNVAPTLEQYQIFKNLCSNFLRQNPSGAIGVHCRHGCNRTGFLIVSYLVDVFGYKLEEAIKEFSLKRPPGIYKRLYIEELYRIWRKDRIEMVILPPNPLWNIKKEQKTETRTLKKYQMVKNTMI
;
A
#
# COMPACT_ATOMS: atom_id res chain seq x y z
N MET A 1 18.74 11.52 -16.32
CA MET A 1 17.32 11.39 -15.95
C MET A 1 17.27 10.56 -14.68
N ASN A 2 17.08 11.18 -13.51
CA ASN A 2 17.26 10.45 -12.24
C ASN A 2 16.08 9.50 -11.99
N CYS A 3 16.38 8.20 -12.07
CA CYS A 3 15.52 7.10 -11.67
C CYS A 3 15.02 7.33 -10.23
N TYR A 4 13.70 7.49 -10.04
CA TYR A 4 13.11 7.90 -8.76
C TYR A 4 13.04 6.76 -7.71
N PHE A 5 13.54 5.57 -8.04
CA PHE A 5 13.37 4.38 -7.22
C PHE A 5 14.66 3.58 -7.01
N SER A 6 14.85 3.21 -5.74
CA SER A 6 15.85 2.25 -5.27
C SER A 6 15.59 0.85 -5.83
N GLU A 7 16.63 0.04 -6.00
CA GLU A 7 16.60 -1.41 -6.34
C GLU A 7 15.44 -2.15 -5.66
N SER A 8 15.18 -1.84 -4.38
CA SER A 8 14.07 -2.42 -3.60
C SER A 8 12.65 -2.24 -4.16
N TRP A 9 12.41 -1.41 -5.18
CA TRP A 9 11.11 -1.31 -5.85
C TRP A 9 11.00 -2.25 -7.04
N VAL A 10 12.11 -2.47 -7.75
CA VAL A 10 12.19 -3.34 -8.94
C VAL A 10 11.87 -4.77 -8.50
N ASP A 11 12.57 -5.25 -7.49
CA ASP A 11 12.44 -6.61 -6.96
C ASP A 11 11.17 -6.85 -6.15
N PHE A 12 10.36 -5.80 -5.90
CA PHE A 12 9.16 -5.94 -5.09
C PHE A 12 7.99 -6.45 -5.94
N PRO A 13 7.22 -7.46 -5.48
CA PRO A 13 6.08 -7.99 -6.21
C PRO A 13 5.11 -6.87 -6.58
N THR A 14 4.59 -6.88 -7.81
CA THR A 14 3.76 -5.79 -8.32
C THR A 14 2.38 -5.75 -7.67
N TYR A 15 1.80 -6.92 -7.42
CA TYR A 15 0.40 -7.12 -7.06
C TYR A 15 0.22 -8.02 -5.83
N CYS A 16 -0.93 -7.89 -5.17
CA CYS A 16 -1.45 -8.94 -4.29
C CYS A 16 -1.67 -10.25 -5.06
N GLU A 17 -1.58 -11.37 -4.35
CA GLU A 17 -1.83 -12.73 -4.85
C GLU A 17 -3.32 -13.01 -5.07
N GLY A 18 -4.19 -12.19 -4.46
CA GLY A 18 -5.63 -12.20 -4.70
C GLY A 18 -6.30 -10.97 -4.10
N PRO A 19 -7.59 -10.76 -4.40
CA PRO A 19 -8.35 -9.65 -3.82
C PRO A 19 -8.51 -9.82 -2.31
N ILE A 20 -8.55 -8.69 -1.61
CA ILE A 20 -8.86 -8.61 -0.18
C ILE A 20 -10.25 -7.98 -0.08
N MET A 21 -11.30 -8.81 -0.03
CA MET A 21 -12.68 -8.37 -0.31
C MET A 21 -12.74 -7.69 -1.69
N ASN A 22 -13.16 -6.41 -1.76
CA ASN A 22 -13.19 -5.63 -3.00
C ASN A 22 -11.88 -4.83 -3.23
N PHE A 23 -10.87 -5.00 -2.38
CA PHE A 23 -9.60 -4.27 -2.49
C PHE A 23 -8.55 -5.04 -3.30
N ILE A 24 -7.84 -4.29 -4.13
CA ILE A 24 -6.70 -4.77 -4.90
C ILE A 24 -5.47 -3.95 -4.49
N ALA A 25 -4.56 -4.59 -3.75
CA ALA A 25 -3.34 -3.95 -3.26
C ALA A 25 -2.16 -4.16 -4.22
N PHE A 26 -1.47 -3.08 -4.59
CA PHE A 26 -0.32 -3.16 -5.50
C PHE A 26 0.77 -2.14 -5.15
N LYS A 27 1.98 -2.31 -5.70
CA LYS A 27 3.07 -1.31 -5.57
C LYS A 27 2.73 -0.07 -6.40
N GLY A 28 3.34 1.08 -6.12
CA GLY A 28 3.04 2.28 -6.92
C GLY A 28 3.54 2.11 -8.36
N PRO A 29 2.70 2.26 -9.40
CA PRO A 29 3.10 2.11 -10.80
C PRO A 29 3.93 3.31 -11.30
N GLN A 30 4.41 3.20 -12.54
CA GLN A 30 5.21 4.23 -13.21
C GLN A 30 4.80 4.38 -14.67
N ASP A 31 4.99 5.58 -15.22
CA ASP A 31 4.82 5.85 -16.64
C ASP A 31 5.85 5.10 -17.47
N LYS A 32 5.44 4.75 -18.70
CA LYS A 32 6.31 4.11 -19.70
C LYS A 32 7.61 4.87 -19.97
N ARG A 33 7.61 6.18 -19.72
CA ARG A 33 8.77 7.08 -19.85
C ARG A 33 9.96 6.67 -18.97
N TYR A 34 9.71 5.91 -17.91
CA TYR A 34 10.74 5.40 -17.01
C TYR A 34 11.18 3.96 -17.34
N ASN A 35 10.52 3.28 -18.28
CA ASN A 35 10.78 1.88 -18.61
C ASN A 35 12.15 1.66 -19.25
N ALA A 36 12.70 2.65 -19.97
CA ALA A 36 14.02 2.53 -20.62
C ALA A 36 15.17 2.28 -19.63
N SER A 37 14.94 2.49 -18.33
CA SER A 37 15.93 2.26 -17.26
C SER A 37 15.82 0.87 -16.62
N TYR A 38 14.94 -0.02 -17.10
CA TYR A 38 14.65 -1.31 -16.46
C TYR A 38 14.59 -2.46 -17.48
N ASN A 39 14.77 -3.69 -17.00
CA ASN A 39 14.41 -4.89 -17.74
C ASN A 39 12.90 -4.94 -18.00
N ALA A 40 12.50 -5.52 -19.15
CA ALA A 40 11.10 -5.57 -19.59
C ALA A 40 10.15 -6.15 -18.52
N ASP A 41 10.64 -7.12 -17.73
CA ASP A 41 9.88 -7.79 -16.67
C ASP A 41 9.54 -6.90 -15.47
N SER A 42 10.22 -5.76 -15.32
CA SER A 42 9.99 -4.83 -14.22
C SER A 42 9.02 -3.70 -14.55
N VAL A 43 8.53 -3.66 -15.80
CA VAL A 43 7.60 -2.65 -16.27
C VAL A 43 6.26 -2.80 -15.55
N PHE A 44 5.82 -1.73 -14.91
CA PHE A 44 4.57 -1.73 -14.16
C PHE A 44 3.85 -0.39 -14.23
N THR A 45 2.94 -0.25 -15.19
CA THR A 45 2.20 0.99 -15.49
C THR A 45 0.78 0.97 -14.92
N PRO A 46 0.09 2.11 -14.81
CA PRO A 46 -1.31 2.14 -14.38
C PRO A 46 -2.23 1.28 -15.26
N GLU A 47 -1.97 1.22 -16.57
CA GLU A 47 -2.76 0.38 -17.50
C GLU A 47 -2.52 -1.10 -17.25
N ILE A 48 -1.27 -1.53 -17.05
CA ILE A 48 -0.95 -2.91 -16.67
C ILE A 48 -1.63 -3.27 -15.35
N ALA A 49 -1.68 -2.31 -14.41
CA ALA A 49 -2.36 -2.50 -13.15
C ALA A 49 -3.87 -2.74 -13.34
N MET A 50 -4.56 -1.84 -14.04
CA MET A 50 -6.00 -2.00 -14.31
C MET A 50 -6.30 -3.27 -15.09
N GLU A 51 -5.47 -3.64 -16.07
CA GLU A 51 -5.69 -4.87 -16.85
C GLU A 51 -5.47 -6.13 -16.00
N ARG A 52 -4.40 -6.18 -15.22
CA ARG A 52 -4.12 -7.32 -14.34
C ARG A 52 -5.20 -7.50 -13.28
N ALA A 53 -5.84 -6.43 -12.80
CA ALA A 53 -6.93 -6.56 -11.84
C ALA A 53 -8.07 -7.44 -12.35
N LYS A 54 -8.38 -7.38 -13.66
CA LYS A 54 -9.45 -8.17 -14.29
C LYS A 54 -9.22 -9.68 -14.23
N SER A 55 -8.00 -10.16 -14.00
CA SER A 55 -7.77 -11.59 -13.80
C SER A 55 -8.34 -12.11 -12.48
N PHE A 56 -8.69 -11.23 -11.54
CA PHE A 56 -9.30 -11.60 -10.27
C PHE A 56 -10.82 -11.61 -10.34
N LYS A 57 -11.42 -12.39 -9.43
CA LYS A 57 -12.85 -12.39 -9.17
C LYS A 57 -13.13 -11.81 -7.79
N ILE A 58 -14.05 -10.86 -7.71
CA ILE A 58 -14.54 -10.27 -6.45
C ILE A 58 -16.02 -10.57 -6.30
N LYS A 59 -16.49 -10.64 -5.05
CA LYS A 59 -17.91 -10.81 -4.77
C LYS A 59 -18.62 -9.49 -4.98
N ASN A 60 -19.73 -9.53 -5.68
CA ASN A 60 -20.74 -8.48 -5.64
C ASN A 60 -21.31 -8.42 -4.21
N LEU A 61 -21.26 -7.25 -3.59
CA LEU A 61 -21.67 -7.07 -2.20
C LEU A 61 -23.19 -7.20 -1.99
N ASP A 62 -23.99 -7.02 -3.03
CA ASP A 62 -25.46 -7.12 -2.95
C ASP A 62 -25.94 -8.54 -3.28
N THR A 63 -25.40 -9.15 -4.34
CA THR A 63 -25.87 -10.46 -4.83
C THR A 63 -25.04 -11.65 -4.34
N GLY A 64 -23.80 -11.41 -3.90
CA GLY A 64 -22.84 -12.45 -3.51
C GLY A 64 -22.18 -13.18 -4.69
N GLU A 65 -22.57 -12.87 -5.92
CA GLU A 65 -22.02 -13.49 -7.13
C GLU A 65 -20.58 -13.06 -7.39
N LEU A 66 -19.79 -13.92 -8.05
CA LEU A 66 -18.41 -13.61 -8.40
C LEU A 66 -18.33 -12.91 -9.75
N GLU A 67 -17.81 -11.69 -9.74
CA GLU A 67 -17.64 -10.86 -10.93
C GLU A 67 -16.16 -10.52 -11.19
N GLU A 68 -15.86 -10.10 -12.41
CA GLU A 68 -14.53 -9.61 -12.77
C GLU A 68 -14.15 -8.36 -11.96
N ALA A 69 -12.95 -8.35 -11.38
CA ALA A 69 -12.47 -7.23 -10.59
C ALA A 69 -12.04 -6.04 -11.47
N LYS A 70 -13.02 -5.19 -11.82
CA LYS A 70 -12.79 -3.93 -12.53
C LYS A 70 -12.52 -2.82 -11.52
N ILE A 71 -11.32 -2.24 -11.56
CA ILE A 71 -10.96 -1.11 -10.70
C ILE A 71 -11.80 0.10 -11.11
N GLY A 72 -12.71 0.52 -10.24
CA GLY A 72 -13.53 1.73 -10.42
C GLY A 72 -13.09 2.90 -9.52
N LEU A 73 -12.37 2.62 -8.44
CA LEU A 73 -11.75 3.63 -7.58
C LEU A 73 -10.26 3.34 -7.39
N TRP A 74 -9.43 4.36 -7.58
CA TRP A 74 -7.99 4.31 -7.46
C TRP A 74 -7.49 5.25 -6.36
N ILE A 75 -6.85 4.69 -5.33
CA ILE A 75 -6.36 5.44 -4.17
C ILE A 75 -4.83 5.43 -4.12
N ASP A 76 -4.24 6.62 -4.31
CA ASP A 76 -2.81 6.88 -4.21
C ASP A 76 -2.44 7.43 -2.81
N LEU A 77 -1.71 6.61 -2.04
CA LEU A 77 -1.23 6.93 -0.69
C LEU A 77 0.20 7.50 -0.66
N THR A 78 0.75 7.86 -1.82
CA THR A 78 2.09 8.44 -1.93
C THR A 78 2.06 9.95 -1.73
N ASN A 79 3.13 10.51 -1.19
CA ASN A 79 3.31 11.96 -1.07
C ASN A 79 4.03 12.53 -2.30
N VAL A 80 3.95 11.83 -3.43
CA VAL A 80 4.57 12.24 -4.68
C VAL A 80 3.55 13.03 -5.48
N VAL A 81 3.94 14.22 -5.93
CA VAL A 81 3.12 15.06 -6.81
C VAL A 81 2.72 14.30 -8.08
N ASP A 82 1.52 14.56 -8.59
CA ASP A 82 1.01 13.92 -9.79
C ASP A 82 1.93 14.18 -11.00
N GLY A 83 2.00 13.22 -11.93
CA GLY A 83 2.83 13.28 -13.14
C GLY A 83 4.32 12.99 -12.93
N LYS A 84 4.80 12.93 -11.67
CA LYS A 84 6.19 12.61 -11.34
C LYS A 84 6.52 11.12 -11.37
N ARG A 85 5.51 10.25 -11.21
CA ARG A 85 5.66 8.79 -11.34
C ARG A 85 4.77 8.26 -12.46
N TYR A 86 3.50 8.59 -12.36
CA TYR A 86 2.51 8.40 -13.40
C TYR A 86 1.56 9.60 -13.37
N ARG A 87 0.78 9.79 -14.43
CA ARG A 87 -0.26 10.82 -14.47
C ARG A 87 -1.61 10.23 -14.09
N SER A 88 -2.30 10.85 -13.13
CA SER A 88 -3.67 10.50 -12.75
C SER A 88 -4.64 10.51 -13.94
N SER A 89 -4.39 11.33 -14.96
CA SER A 89 -5.19 11.41 -16.19
C SER A 89 -5.29 10.08 -16.96
N VAL A 90 -4.30 9.19 -16.83
CA VAL A 90 -4.33 7.84 -17.46
C VAL A 90 -5.39 6.96 -16.82
N ILE A 91 -5.67 7.19 -15.53
CA ILE A 91 -6.67 6.46 -14.74
C ILE A 91 -8.04 7.09 -15.01
N THR A 92 -8.16 8.40 -14.87
CA THR A 92 -9.45 9.09 -15.02
C THR A 92 -10.00 9.05 -16.44
N SER A 93 -9.14 9.05 -17.48
CA SER A 93 -9.58 8.88 -18.87
C SER A 93 -10.21 7.51 -19.17
N LYS A 94 -10.07 6.53 -18.28
CA LYS A 94 -10.72 5.21 -18.37
C LYS A 94 -12.01 5.13 -17.53
N GLY A 95 -12.51 6.25 -17.02
CA GLY A 95 -13.71 6.30 -16.19
C GLY A 95 -13.48 5.81 -14.75
N VAL A 96 -12.22 5.73 -14.30
CA VAL A 96 -11.88 5.31 -12.93
C VAL A 96 -11.74 6.55 -12.05
N GLU A 97 -12.43 6.56 -10.91
CA GLU A 97 -12.30 7.63 -9.91
C GLU A 97 -10.89 7.62 -9.32
N PHE A 98 -10.27 8.80 -9.19
CA PHE A 98 -8.93 8.93 -8.62
C PHE A 98 -8.95 9.77 -7.34
N ALA A 99 -8.40 9.21 -6.26
CA ALA A 99 -8.24 9.90 -5.00
C ALA A 99 -6.80 9.81 -4.51
N LYS A 100 -6.30 10.90 -3.93
CA LYS A 100 -4.97 10.96 -3.31
C LYS A 100 -5.09 11.29 -1.83
N ILE A 101 -4.58 10.40 -0.98
CA ILE A 101 -4.60 10.59 0.48
C ILE A 101 -3.17 10.78 0.97
N LEU A 102 -2.84 12.01 1.33
CA LEU A 102 -1.49 12.38 1.79
C LEU A 102 -1.27 11.89 3.22
N CYS A 103 -0.62 10.75 3.36
CA CYS A 103 -0.23 10.22 4.67
C CYS A 103 1.06 10.90 5.17
N LYS A 104 1.16 11.21 6.47
CA LYS A 104 2.36 11.86 7.05
C LYS A 104 3.64 11.04 6.76
N GLY A 105 4.75 11.75 6.53
CA GLY A 105 6.07 11.13 6.32
C GLY A 105 6.65 10.49 7.59
N PHE A 106 7.94 10.14 7.57
CA PHE A 106 8.72 9.83 8.78
C PHE A 106 8.25 8.62 9.62
N ASN A 107 7.87 7.51 8.98
CA ASN A 107 7.52 6.25 9.66
C ASN A 107 6.30 6.30 10.60
N VAL A 108 5.47 7.33 10.51
CA VAL A 108 4.20 7.39 11.25
C VAL A 108 3.11 6.61 10.49
N ALA A 109 2.26 5.88 11.22
CA ALA A 109 1.07 5.25 10.66
C ALA A 109 0.04 6.30 10.17
N PRO A 110 -0.85 5.96 9.22
CA PRO A 110 -1.97 6.83 8.87
C PRO A 110 -2.79 7.25 10.10
N THR A 111 -3.19 8.52 10.15
CA THR A 111 -3.99 9.08 11.25
C THR A 111 -5.46 8.63 11.16
N LEU A 112 -6.21 8.81 12.26
CA LEU A 112 -7.65 8.55 12.26
C LEU A 112 -8.38 9.40 11.19
N GLU A 113 -7.98 10.65 11.00
CA GLU A 113 -8.51 11.52 9.95
C GLU A 113 -8.25 10.97 8.53
N GLN A 114 -7.03 10.51 8.25
CA GLN A 114 -6.69 9.87 6.97
C GLN A 114 -7.49 8.59 6.76
N TYR A 115 -7.73 7.84 7.83
CA TYR A 115 -8.60 6.68 7.80
C TYR A 115 -10.06 7.06 7.53
N GLN A 116 -10.61 8.11 8.14
CA GLN A 116 -11.99 8.56 7.86
C GLN A 116 -12.17 8.98 6.40
N ILE A 117 -11.18 9.69 5.82
CA ILE A 117 -11.20 10.02 4.39
C ILE A 117 -11.20 8.74 3.54
N PHE A 118 -10.32 7.79 3.86
CA PHE A 118 -10.25 6.50 3.16
C PHE A 118 -11.58 5.74 3.27
N LYS A 119 -12.15 5.65 4.47
CA LYS A 119 -13.42 4.98 4.75
C LYS A 119 -14.54 5.59 3.91
N ASN A 120 -14.69 6.91 3.94
CA ASN A 120 -15.75 7.61 3.21
C ASN A 120 -15.65 7.38 1.70
N LEU A 121 -14.45 7.47 1.12
CA LEU A 121 -14.22 7.18 -0.30
C LEU A 121 -14.64 5.74 -0.65
N CYS A 122 -14.16 4.76 0.12
CA CYS A 122 -14.42 3.35 -0.15
C CYS A 122 -15.90 3.00 0.03
N SER A 123 -16.53 3.45 1.13
CA SER A 123 -17.93 3.14 1.42
C SER A 123 -18.89 3.82 0.43
N ASN A 124 -18.58 5.03 -0.03
CA ASN A 124 -19.39 5.70 -1.06
C ASN A 124 -19.27 4.98 -2.41
N PHE A 125 -18.05 4.60 -2.80
CA PHE A 125 -17.82 3.86 -4.03
C PHE A 125 -18.53 2.50 -4.03
N LEU A 126 -18.36 1.69 -2.98
CA LEU A 126 -18.94 0.34 -2.91
C LEU A 126 -20.47 0.35 -2.84
N ARG A 127 -21.07 1.39 -2.26
CA ARG A 127 -22.53 1.57 -2.26
C ARG A 127 -23.09 1.80 -3.66
N GLN A 128 -22.34 2.49 -4.52
CA GLN A 128 -22.74 2.78 -5.90
C GLN A 128 -22.29 1.70 -6.87
N ASN A 129 -21.24 0.95 -6.52
CA ASN A 129 -20.62 -0.07 -7.35
C ASN A 129 -20.39 -1.34 -6.51
N PRO A 130 -21.43 -2.14 -6.20
CA PRO A 130 -21.33 -3.32 -5.34
C PRO A 130 -20.37 -4.41 -5.85
N SER A 131 -20.16 -4.49 -7.17
CA SER A 131 -19.17 -5.36 -7.81
C SER A 131 -17.90 -4.64 -8.27
N GLY A 132 -17.71 -3.39 -7.87
CA GLY A 132 -16.52 -2.61 -8.19
C GLY A 132 -15.31 -3.00 -7.33
N ALA A 133 -14.12 -2.93 -7.94
CA ALA A 133 -12.85 -3.10 -7.21
C ALA A 133 -12.24 -1.74 -6.84
N ILE A 134 -11.58 -1.67 -5.68
CA ILE A 134 -10.83 -0.51 -5.21
C ILE A 134 -9.34 -0.83 -5.29
N GLY A 135 -8.63 -0.14 -6.17
CA GLY A 135 -7.18 -0.21 -6.28
C GLY A 135 -6.50 0.69 -5.24
N VAL A 136 -5.63 0.14 -4.40
CA VAL A 136 -4.93 0.91 -3.36
C VAL A 136 -3.44 0.68 -3.44
N HIS A 137 -2.65 1.76 -3.52
CA HIS A 137 -1.20 1.66 -3.49
C HIS A 137 -0.54 2.73 -2.64
N CYS A 138 0.66 2.41 -2.17
CA CYS A 138 1.62 3.38 -1.67
C CYS A 138 2.90 3.29 -2.50
N ARG A 139 4.08 3.22 -1.88
CA ARG A 139 5.31 2.94 -2.62
C ARG A 139 5.43 1.47 -2.99
N HIS A 140 5.34 0.59 -1.99
CA HIS A 140 5.47 -0.87 -2.17
C HIS A 140 4.14 -1.60 -2.00
N GLY A 141 3.05 -0.92 -1.62
CA GLY A 141 1.75 -1.57 -1.47
C GLY A 141 1.62 -2.44 -0.20
N CYS A 142 2.37 -2.14 0.86
CA CYS A 142 2.40 -2.94 2.10
C CYS A 142 1.95 -2.14 3.31
N ASN A 143 2.79 -1.27 3.88
CA ASN A 143 2.49 -0.66 5.19
C ASN A 143 1.28 0.30 5.18
N ARG A 144 1.33 1.44 4.47
CA ARG A 144 0.20 2.39 4.43
C ARG A 144 -1.06 1.77 3.81
N THR A 145 -0.85 1.00 2.74
CA THR A 145 -1.92 0.26 2.04
C THR A 145 -2.60 -0.72 2.97
N GLY A 146 -1.84 -1.60 3.61
CA GLY A 146 -2.35 -2.58 4.56
C GLY A 146 -2.98 -1.95 5.78
N PHE A 147 -2.39 -0.90 6.35
CA PHE A 147 -2.97 -0.23 7.52
C PHE A 147 -4.38 0.29 7.25
N LEU A 148 -4.59 0.96 6.11
CA LEU A 148 -5.90 1.51 5.75
C LEU A 148 -6.89 0.40 5.36
N ILE A 149 -6.46 -0.61 4.59
CA ILE A 149 -7.31 -1.75 4.23
C ILE A 149 -7.71 -2.54 5.48
N VAL A 150 -6.77 -2.93 6.33
CA VAL A 150 -7.02 -3.66 7.57
C VAL A 150 -7.96 -2.89 8.49
N SER A 151 -7.74 -1.57 8.67
CA SER A 151 -8.64 -0.72 9.45
C SER A 151 -10.07 -0.74 8.90
N TYR A 152 -10.22 -0.69 7.58
CA TYR A 152 -11.52 -0.74 6.92
C TYR A 152 -12.21 -2.11 7.09
N LEU A 153 -11.45 -3.21 6.96
CA LEU A 153 -11.98 -4.56 7.18
C LEU A 153 -12.54 -4.72 8.60
N VAL A 154 -11.85 -4.19 9.61
CA VAL A 154 -12.29 -4.25 11.01
C VAL A 154 -13.52 -3.36 11.24
N ASP A 155 -13.46 -2.10 10.83
CA ASP A 155 -14.53 -1.12 11.11
C ASP A 155 -15.81 -1.37 10.32
N VAL A 156 -15.70 -1.72 9.03
CA VAL A 156 -16.85 -1.78 8.12
C VAL A 156 -17.33 -3.21 7.89
N PHE A 157 -16.41 -4.17 7.75
CA PHE A 157 -16.76 -5.57 7.51
C PHE A 157 -16.76 -6.42 8.78
N GLY A 158 -16.46 -5.85 9.95
CA GLY A 158 -16.53 -6.55 11.24
C GLY A 158 -15.48 -7.65 11.42
N TYR A 159 -14.38 -7.63 10.66
CA TYR A 159 -13.29 -8.59 10.85
C TYR A 159 -12.67 -8.44 12.25
N LYS A 160 -12.25 -9.56 12.84
CA LYS A 160 -11.30 -9.47 13.96
C LYS A 160 -9.98 -8.92 13.45
N LEU A 161 -9.30 -8.09 14.25
CA LEU A 161 -8.08 -7.41 13.84
C LEU A 161 -7.00 -8.41 13.36
N GLU A 162 -6.80 -9.50 14.09
CA GLU A 162 -5.82 -10.54 13.77
C GLU A 162 -6.14 -11.22 12.44
N GLU A 163 -7.42 -11.50 12.18
CA GLU A 163 -7.90 -12.10 10.92
C GLU A 163 -7.69 -11.14 9.75
N ALA A 164 -7.98 -9.85 9.93
CA ALA A 164 -7.75 -8.83 8.90
C ALA A 164 -6.26 -8.65 8.59
N ILE A 165 -5.39 -8.61 9.61
CA ILE A 165 -3.92 -8.54 9.43
C ILE A 165 -3.43 -9.78 8.69
N LYS A 166 -3.89 -10.97 9.10
CA LYS A 166 -3.50 -12.24 8.48
C LYS A 166 -3.96 -12.31 7.02
N GLU A 167 -5.21 -11.94 6.74
CA GLU A 167 -5.76 -11.91 5.38
C GLU A 167 -4.92 -11.00 4.48
N PHE A 168 -4.62 -9.77 4.94
CA PHE A 168 -3.77 -8.86 4.17
C PHE A 168 -2.36 -9.43 3.97
N SER A 169 -1.77 -10.06 4.99
CA SER A 169 -0.43 -10.65 4.90
C SER A 169 -0.37 -11.82 3.92
N LEU A 170 -1.41 -12.67 3.89
CA LEU A 170 -1.51 -13.80 2.96
C LEU A 170 -1.68 -13.31 1.53
N LYS A 171 -2.58 -12.34 1.30
CA LYS A 171 -2.83 -11.81 -0.05
C LYS A 171 -1.75 -10.86 -0.53
N ARG A 172 -1.00 -10.21 0.35
CA ARG A 172 0.04 -9.25 -0.01
C ARG A 172 1.31 -9.46 0.83
N PRO A 173 2.07 -10.56 0.63
CA PRO A 173 3.28 -10.81 1.40
C PRO A 173 4.33 -9.68 1.30
N PRO A 174 5.06 -9.37 2.39
CA PRO A 174 4.99 -9.98 3.72
C PRO A 174 3.89 -9.37 4.62
N GLY A 175 2.95 -8.63 4.06
CA GLY A 175 1.95 -7.85 4.80
C GLY A 175 2.50 -6.53 5.33
N ILE A 176 1.96 -6.08 6.45
CA ILE A 176 2.45 -4.89 7.17
C ILE A 176 3.64 -5.34 8.01
N TYR A 177 4.85 -4.93 7.60
CA TYR A 177 6.10 -5.34 8.24
C TYR A 177 6.69 -4.26 9.16
N LYS A 178 6.08 -3.07 9.22
CA LYS A 178 6.47 -2.04 10.19
C LYS A 178 5.75 -2.25 11.52
N ARG A 179 6.54 -2.55 12.54
CA ARG A 179 6.08 -2.69 13.94
C ARG A 179 5.13 -1.57 14.39
N LEU A 180 5.55 -0.33 14.22
CA LEU A 180 4.76 0.85 14.62
C LEU A 180 3.36 0.89 13.98
N TYR A 181 3.17 0.34 12.77
CA TYR A 181 1.87 0.33 12.10
C TYR A 181 0.97 -0.75 12.72
N ILE A 182 1.54 -1.90 13.03
CA ILE A 182 0.82 -2.98 13.70
C ILE A 182 0.44 -2.56 15.13
N GLU A 183 1.37 -2.02 15.91
CA GLU A 183 1.08 -1.51 17.26
C GLU A 183 -0.04 -0.47 17.26
N GLU A 184 -0.03 0.44 16.30
CA GLU A 184 -1.09 1.44 16.15
C GLU A 184 -2.45 0.81 15.78
N LEU A 185 -2.49 -0.22 14.94
CA LEU A 185 -3.72 -0.95 14.66
C LEU A 185 -4.30 -1.58 15.93
N TYR A 186 -3.47 -2.21 16.76
CA TYR A 186 -3.93 -2.75 18.05
C TYR A 186 -4.40 -1.64 18.98
N ARG A 187 -3.66 -0.54 19.07
CA ARG A 187 -4.05 0.61 19.91
C ARG A 187 -5.44 1.17 19.52
N ILE A 188 -5.75 1.23 18.23
CA ILE A 188 -7.03 1.77 17.73
C ILE A 188 -8.16 0.75 17.89
N TRP A 189 -7.93 -0.50 17.45
CA TRP A 189 -8.98 -1.50 17.25
C TRP A 189 -9.10 -2.54 18.37
N ARG A 190 -8.12 -2.60 19.29
CA ARG A 190 -8.12 -3.47 20.47
C ARG A 190 -7.83 -2.65 21.72
N LYS A 191 -8.87 -2.00 22.23
CA LYS A 191 -8.79 -1.18 23.46
C LYS A 191 -8.50 -2.00 24.72
N ASP A 192 -8.77 -3.31 24.69
CA ASP A 192 -8.86 -4.12 25.90
C ASP A 192 -7.70 -5.10 26.15
N ARG A 193 -6.73 -5.26 25.23
CA ARG A 193 -5.56 -6.15 25.43
C ARG A 193 -4.33 -5.73 24.63
N ILE A 194 -3.20 -5.58 25.32
CA ILE A 194 -1.85 -5.61 24.73
C ILE A 194 -1.39 -7.07 24.79
N GLU A 195 -1.84 -7.92 23.86
CA GLU A 195 -1.18 -9.21 23.63
C GLU A 195 0.07 -9.00 22.76
N MET A 196 1.13 -9.78 22.98
CA MET A 196 2.37 -9.67 22.21
C MET A 196 2.09 -9.93 20.74
N VAL A 197 2.28 -8.90 19.90
CA VAL A 197 2.07 -9.03 18.47
C VAL A 197 3.28 -9.69 17.80
N ILE A 198 3.10 -10.88 17.24
CA ILE A 198 4.12 -11.54 16.41
C ILE A 198 4.11 -10.86 15.03
N LEU A 199 5.19 -10.15 14.70
CA LEU A 199 5.36 -9.48 13.41
C LEU A 199 5.95 -10.44 12.36
N PRO A 200 5.58 -10.30 11.07
CA PRO A 200 6.30 -10.98 10.01
C PRO A 200 7.76 -10.53 9.96
N PRO A 201 8.70 -11.39 9.52
CA PRO A 201 10.10 -11.02 9.40
C PRO A 201 10.26 -9.81 8.48
N ASN A 202 11.08 -8.86 8.91
CA ASN A 202 11.39 -7.67 8.13
C ASN A 202 11.99 -8.09 6.78
N PRO A 203 11.44 -7.66 5.62
CA PRO A 203 11.97 -8.11 4.33
C PRO A 203 13.44 -7.73 4.17
N LEU A 204 14.24 -8.61 3.57
CA LEU A 204 15.71 -8.52 3.49
C LEU A 204 16.22 -7.17 2.97
N TRP A 205 15.51 -6.55 2.03
CA TRP A 205 15.88 -5.25 1.48
C TRP A 205 15.70 -4.09 2.48
N ASN A 206 14.80 -4.22 3.46
CA ASN A 206 14.60 -3.21 4.49
C ASN A 206 15.68 -3.33 5.58
N ILE A 207 16.08 -4.56 5.92
CA ILE A 207 17.23 -4.84 6.80
C ILE A 207 18.51 -4.16 6.25
N LYS A 208 18.78 -4.33 4.94
CA LYS A 208 19.92 -3.67 4.28
C LYS A 208 19.85 -2.13 4.34
N LYS A 209 18.65 -1.53 4.34
CA LYS A 209 18.47 -0.07 4.45
C LYS A 209 18.69 0.42 5.88
N GLU A 210 18.20 -0.31 6.87
CA GLU A 210 18.41 -0.01 8.29
C GLU A 210 19.90 -0.09 8.64
N GLN A 211 20.59 -1.16 8.25
CA GLN A 211 22.04 -1.31 8.41
C GLN A 211 22.83 -0.16 7.75
N LYS A 212 22.49 0.21 6.50
CA LYS A 212 23.13 1.36 5.82
C LYS A 212 22.89 2.69 6.56
N THR A 213 21.72 2.86 7.17
CA THR A 213 21.37 4.07 7.92
C THR A 213 22.14 4.15 9.24
N GLU A 214 22.27 3.02 9.94
CA GLU A 214 23.09 2.91 11.15
C GLU A 214 24.57 3.18 10.85
N THR A 215 25.12 2.57 9.80
CA THR A 215 26.51 2.80 9.39
C THR A 215 26.75 4.28 9.04
N ARG A 216 25.78 4.96 8.41
CA ARG A 216 25.89 6.38 8.06
C ARG A 216 25.81 7.28 9.29
N THR A 217 24.98 6.92 10.27
CA THR A 217 24.85 7.64 11.55
C THR A 217 26.12 7.48 12.39
N LEU A 218 26.68 6.26 12.47
CA LEU A 218 27.94 5.97 13.14
C LEU A 218 29.12 6.74 12.52
N LYS A 219 29.23 6.74 11.18
CA LYS A 219 30.24 7.53 10.47
C LYS A 219 30.10 9.03 10.76
N LYS A 220 28.88 9.56 10.78
CA LYS A 220 28.63 10.97 11.09
C LYS A 220 29.02 11.31 12.53
N TYR A 221 28.71 10.43 13.49
CA TYR A 221 29.12 10.60 14.89
C TYR A 221 30.64 10.58 15.07
N GLN A 222 31.35 9.65 14.43
CA GLN A 222 32.82 9.60 14.46
C GLN A 222 33.46 10.81 13.78
N MET A 223 32.88 11.33 12.70
CA MET A 223 33.39 12.54 12.03
C MET A 223 33.27 13.78 12.93
N VAL A 224 32.13 13.94 13.62
CA VAL A 224 31.92 15.04 14.57
C VAL A 224 32.88 14.91 15.76
N LYS A 225 33.07 13.69 16.29
CA LYS A 225 33.99 13.44 17.41
C LYS A 225 35.45 13.78 17.07
N ASN A 226 35.88 13.51 15.84
CA ASN A 226 37.24 13.81 15.38
C ASN A 226 37.48 15.29 15.03
N THR A 227 36.44 16.12 14.95
CA THR A 227 36.55 17.56 14.67
C THR A 227 36.50 18.41 15.95
N MET A 228 36.18 17.79 17.09
CA MET A 228 36.15 18.43 18.42
C MET A 228 37.42 18.16 19.25
N ILE A 229 38.50 17.70 18.61
CA ILE A 229 39.85 17.53 19.18
C ILE A 229 40.78 18.40 18.34
#